data_AF-A0A528A442-F1
#
_entry.id   AF-A0A528A442-F1
#
_cell.length_a   1.000
_cell.length_b   1.000
_cell.length_c   1.000
_cell.angle_alpha   90.00
_cell.angle_beta   90.00
_cell.angle_gamma   90.00
#
_symmetry.space_group_name_H-M   'P 1'
#
loop_
_entity.id
_entity.type
_entity.pdbx_description
1 polymer ?
#
loop_
_entity_poly.entity_id
_entity_poly.type
_entity_poly.pdbx_seq_one_letter_code
_entity_poly.pdbx_strand_id
1 'polypeptide(L)'
;MMEGNMHTSFRRMFINLDRVLLKLASAVFLFCAWSGDIHAGEFKKTNCWFEIPRDRGMTCGTLNVPENRKKASETEITLSVVVFEPDRERHEPIVFLTGGPGQPTDIGDREDIEAWWQFISDQNWMIGRRVVVVDQRGIGKSIPRLSCSRYFKADHWNSISLSVDAEISFDKLMRDEVVACRSALIAKGIDLFAYNTTENAADIDDVRKALGIKKWVLYGVSYGTRVALEVMNEHPEGISASILDSVLPLDIDYLKEDGKNLDRSLRLLERDCQKSKNCMRGLGDAVRAIVKQLDKQPVLLRSDDGENAPAQYRYVSGADFLELIFGLLYDRYP
;
A
#
# COMPACT_ATOMS: atom_id res chain seq x y z
N MET A 1 48.12 74.46 -41.80
CA MET A 1 47.02 74.55 -42.79
C MET A 1 45.77 74.10 -42.05
N MET A 2 44.99 75.08 -41.59
CA MET A 2 43.67 75.43 -42.18
C MET A 2 42.67 74.30 -41.94
N GLU A 3 41.52 74.42 -41.30
CA GLU A 3 40.61 75.48 -40.82
C GLU A 3 39.74 74.76 -39.76
N GLY A 4 39.08 75.34 -38.77
CA GLY A 4 38.37 76.60 -38.70
C GLY A 4 37.15 76.36 -37.80
N ASN A 5 37.15 77.01 -36.64
CA ASN A 5 36.02 77.14 -35.72
C ASN A 5 34.79 77.75 -36.41
N MET A 6 33.60 77.51 -35.86
CA MET A 6 32.48 78.45 -35.67
C MET A 6 31.23 77.66 -35.29
N HIS A 7 30.34 78.05 -34.38
CA HIS A 7 30.22 79.19 -33.47
C HIS A 7 29.03 78.81 -32.56
N THR A 8 29.15 78.94 -31.22
CA THR A 8 28.28 79.76 -30.33
C THR A 8 26.79 79.39 -30.23
N SER A 9 26.08 79.54 -29.12
CA SER A 9 26.36 79.94 -27.74
C SER A 9 25.01 79.94 -27.01
N PHE A 10 25.09 80.06 -25.69
CA PHE A 10 24.07 80.49 -24.72
C PHE A 10 23.17 79.41 -24.10
N ARG A 11 23.48 78.92 -22.90
CA ARG A 11 23.31 79.50 -21.54
C ARG A 11 21.88 79.35 -21.03
N ARG A 12 21.75 78.48 -20.03
CA ARG A 12 20.95 78.57 -18.78
C ARG A 12 19.53 79.15 -18.87
N MET A 13 18.62 78.42 -18.23
CA MET A 13 17.65 78.89 -17.20
C MET A 13 16.19 78.60 -17.56
N PHE A 14 15.62 77.57 -16.94
CA PHE A 14 14.22 77.38 -16.48
C PHE A 14 14.19 75.93 -15.95
N ILE A 15 14.51 75.64 -14.69
CA ILE A 15 13.70 75.80 -13.47
C ILE A 15 12.31 75.12 -13.58
N ASN A 16 12.19 74.00 -12.87
CA ASN A 16 11.01 73.40 -12.25
C ASN A 16 9.80 73.05 -13.12
N LEU A 17 9.70 71.76 -13.47
CA LEU A 17 8.54 70.86 -13.36
C LEU A 17 9.08 69.52 -13.88
N ASP A 18 9.59 68.60 -13.06
CA ASP A 18 8.80 67.48 -12.55
C ASP A 18 9.57 66.75 -11.44
N ARG A 19 9.44 67.26 -10.21
CA ARG A 19 9.72 66.49 -8.99
C ARG A 19 8.40 65.88 -8.49
N VAL A 20 7.90 64.81 -9.11
CA VAL A 20 6.96 63.89 -8.42
C VAL A 20 7.10 62.41 -8.82
N LEU A 21 7.56 62.04 -10.03
CA LEU A 21 7.33 60.66 -10.51
C LEU A 21 8.52 59.69 -10.55
N LEU A 22 9.67 60.01 -9.95
CA LEU A 22 10.84 59.11 -9.96
C LEU A 22 11.42 58.82 -8.57
N LYS A 23 10.56 58.38 -7.64
CA LYS A 23 10.98 57.75 -6.38
C LYS A 23 10.00 56.65 -5.97
N LEU A 24 9.74 55.64 -6.81
CA LEU A 24 8.95 54.46 -6.44
C LEU A 24 9.09 53.34 -7.51
N ALA A 25 10.32 52.99 -7.91
CA ALA A 25 10.55 51.89 -8.86
C ALA A 25 11.78 51.04 -8.47
N SER A 26 11.87 50.69 -7.19
CA SER A 26 12.76 49.65 -6.69
C SER A 26 12.11 48.93 -5.52
N ALA A 27 10.84 48.56 -5.68
CA ALA A 27 10.27 47.46 -4.93
C ALA A 27 10.66 46.20 -5.69
N VAL A 28 11.79 45.63 -5.31
CA VAL A 28 12.17 44.26 -5.63
C VAL A 28 11.02 43.38 -5.15
N PHE A 29 10.19 42.90 -6.09
CA PHE A 29 9.29 41.79 -5.83
C PHE A 29 10.15 40.54 -5.66
N LEU A 30 10.69 40.37 -4.45
CA LEU A 30 11.11 39.08 -3.94
C LEU A 30 9.83 38.33 -3.57
N PHE A 31 9.05 37.92 -4.58
CA PHE A 31 8.22 36.75 -4.41
C PHE A 31 9.19 35.58 -4.32
N CYS A 32 9.63 35.25 -3.11
CA CYS A 32 9.86 33.86 -2.80
C CYS A 32 8.54 33.16 -3.14
N ALA A 33 8.49 32.50 -4.29
CA ALA A 33 7.63 31.35 -4.42
C ALA A 33 8.12 30.38 -3.34
N TRP A 34 7.52 30.48 -2.16
CA TRP A 34 7.55 29.41 -1.19
C TRP A 34 6.78 28.29 -1.89
N SER A 35 7.50 27.46 -2.64
CA SER A 35 7.12 26.07 -2.79
C SER A 35 7.22 25.51 -1.38
N GLY A 36 6.22 25.78 -0.55
CA GLY A 36 6.09 25.12 0.73
C GLY A 36 5.97 23.66 0.36
N ASP A 37 7.02 22.90 0.63
CA ASP A 37 6.98 21.46 0.50
C ASP A 37 5.74 20.99 1.30
N ILE A 38 4.84 20.28 0.62
CA ILE A 38 3.63 19.79 1.28
C ILE A 38 4.10 18.70 2.24
N HIS A 39 4.12 19.03 3.52
CA HIS A 39 4.59 18.16 4.59
C HIS A 39 3.41 17.48 5.29
N ALA A 40 3.66 16.30 5.86
CA ALA A 40 2.73 15.71 6.80
C ALA A 40 2.48 16.61 8.01
N GLY A 41 1.30 16.45 8.61
CA GLY A 41 0.95 17.11 9.86
C GLY A 41 1.66 16.52 11.08
N GLU A 42 1.25 16.95 12.28
CA GLU A 42 1.72 16.35 13.53
C GLU A 42 0.98 15.03 13.84
N PHE A 43 1.68 14.11 14.51
CA PHE A 43 1.05 12.89 15.01
C PHE A 43 0.05 13.22 16.13
N LYS A 44 -1.22 12.94 15.89
CA LYS A 44 -2.31 13.21 16.84
C LYS A 44 -2.62 11.93 17.61
N LYS A 45 -2.24 11.90 18.90
CA LYS A 45 -2.66 10.82 19.80
C LYS A 45 -4.18 10.81 19.93
N THR A 46 -4.77 9.62 19.88
CA THR A 46 -6.21 9.42 20.06
C THR A 46 -6.45 8.34 21.11
N ASN A 47 -7.70 8.22 21.55
CA ASN A 47 -8.11 6.97 22.19
C ASN A 47 -7.97 5.83 21.17
N CYS A 48 -7.49 4.67 21.64
CA CYS A 48 -7.56 3.45 20.83
C CYS A 48 -9.03 3.09 20.59
N TRP A 49 -9.32 2.56 19.40
CA TRP A 49 -10.67 2.12 18.99
C TRP A 49 -10.98 0.68 19.42
N PHE A 50 -10.22 0.18 20.40
CA PHE A 50 -10.33 -1.13 21.04
C PHE A 50 -9.95 -0.99 22.52
N GLU A 51 -10.31 -1.99 23.33
CA GLU A 51 -9.90 -2.05 24.73
C GLU A 51 -8.41 -2.41 24.82
N ILE A 52 -7.63 -1.57 25.49
CA ILE A 52 -6.20 -1.81 25.71
C ILE A 52 -6.02 -2.79 26.88
N PRO A 53 -5.24 -3.88 26.74
CA PRO A 53 -4.88 -4.74 27.86
C PRO A 53 -4.21 -3.94 28.99
N ARG A 54 -4.65 -4.13 30.24
CA ARG A 54 -4.23 -3.29 31.38
C ARG A 54 -2.74 -3.37 31.73
N ASP A 55 -2.09 -4.44 31.31
CA ASP A 55 -0.69 -4.79 31.58
C ASP A 55 0.25 -4.46 30.41
N ARG A 56 -0.24 -3.81 29.35
CA ARG A 56 0.51 -3.53 28.13
C ARG A 56 0.49 -2.04 27.76
N GLY A 57 1.65 -1.50 27.43
CA GLY A 57 1.79 -0.12 26.96
C GLY A 57 1.46 0.00 25.48
N MET A 58 0.55 0.91 25.11
CA MET A 58 0.21 1.17 23.71
C MET A 58 -0.12 2.64 23.47
N THR A 59 0.22 3.14 22.29
CA THR A 59 -0.21 4.46 21.79
C THR A 59 -0.97 4.28 20.48
N CYS A 60 -2.20 4.78 20.41
CA CYS A 60 -2.93 4.93 19.16
C CYS A 60 -2.95 6.39 18.73
N GLY A 61 -2.99 6.61 17.42
CA GLY A 61 -3.16 7.94 16.89
C GLY A 61 -3.30 7.94 15.38
N THR A 62 -3.36 9.16 14.85
CA THR A 62 -3.48 9.40 13.43
C THR A 62 -2.45 10.39 12.93
N LEU A 63 -2.14 10.29 11.64
CA LEU A 63 -1.28 11.23 10.95
C LEU A 63 -1.95 11.65 9.65
N ASN A 64 -2.11 12.96 9.47
CA ASN A 64 -2.51 13.50 8.18
C ASN A 64 -1.29 13.63 7.27
N VAL A 65 -1.40 13.12 6.06
CA VAL A 65 -0.35 13.18 5.04
C VAL A 65 -0.96 13.61 3.70
N PRO A 66 -0.18 14.18 2.77
CA PRO A 66 -0.68 14.54 1.46
C PRO A 66 -1.19 13.30 0.71
N GLU A 67 -2.34 13.41 0.04
CA GLU A 67 -2.84 12.32 -0.82
C GLU A 67 -1.87 12.10 -1.98
N ASN A 68 -1.46 13.16 -2.69
CA ASN A 68 -0.60 13.04 -3.86
C ASN A 68 0.52 14.07 -3.80
N ARG A 69 1.75 13.64 -3.50
CA ARG A 69 2.92 14.53 -3.37
C ARG A 69 3.43 15.07 -4.71
N LYS A 70 3.00 14.50 -5.83
CA LYS A 70 3.31 15.02 -7.18
C LYS A 70 2.37 16.13 -7.63
N LYS A 71 1.28 16.37 -6.89
CA LYS A 71 0.32 17.46 -7.16
C LYS A 71 0.42 18.49 -6.05
N ALA A 72 0.32 19.77 -6.40
CA ALA A 72 0.19 20.86 -5.44
C ALA A 72 -1.24 20.91 -4.85
N SER A 73 -1.76 19.77 -4.37
CA SER A 73 -3.10 19.65 -3.79
C SER A 73 -3.03 19.65 -2.28
N GLU A 74 -3.95 20.37 -1.63
CA GLU A 74 -4.13 20.35 -0.17
C GLU A 74 -4.94 19.13 0.31
N THR A 75 -5.29 18.20 -0.57
CA THR A 75 -6.01 16.98 -0.18
C THR A 75 -5.13 16.12 0.70
N GLU A 76 -5.55 15.93 1.95
CA GLU A 76 -4.92 15.03 2.90
C GLU A 76 -5.66 13.70 3.01
N ILE A 77 -4.92 12.66 3.33
CA ILE A 77 -5.44 11.39 3.85
C ILE A 77 -4.98 11.23 5.29
N THR A 78 -5.71 10.42 6.05
CA THR A 78 -5.41 10.13 7.46
C THR A 78 -4.94 8.70 7.59
N LEU A 79 -3.69 8.52 8.01
CA LEU A 79 -3.13 7.22 8.38
C LEU A 79 -3.50 6.90 9.83
N SER A 80 -3.84 5.65 10.09
CA SER A 80 -4.03 5.11 11.43
C SER A 80 -2.77 4.37 11.87
N VAL A 81 -2.27 4.71 13.06
CA VAL A 81 -1.02 4.18 13.60
C VAL A 81 -1.26 3.63 15.00
N VAL A 82 -0.73 2.44 15.24
CA VAL A 82 -0.62 1.83 16.57
C VAL A 82 0.86 1.64 16.88
N VAL A 83 1.27 2.06 18.08
CA VAL A 83 2.60 1.80 18.61
C VAL A 83 2.46 0.89 19.82
N PHE A 84 3.04 -0.30 19.73
CA PHE A 84 3.22 -1.21 20.85
C PHE A 84 4.45 -0.74 21.63
N GLU A 85 4.22 -0.27 22.85
CA GLU A 85 5.26 0.31 23.71
C GLU A 85 5.83 -0.78 24.63
N PRO A 86 7.16 -0.97 24.68
CA PRO A 86 7.77 -1.91 25.60
C PRO A 86 7.79 -1.34 27.03
N ASP A 87 7.84 -2.20 28.06
CA ASP A 87 8.01 -1.77 29.46
C ASP A 87 9.23 -0.85 29.64
N ARG A 88 10.29 -1.13 28.87
CA ARG A 88 11.47 -0.29 28.77
C ARG A 88 12.03 -0.38 27.36
N GLU A 89 12.11 0.76 26.68
CA GLU A 89 12.80 0.86 25.40
C GLU A 89 14.31 0.67 25.59
N ARG A 90 14.88 -0.28 24.85
CA ARG A 90 16.31 -0.68 24.92
C ARG A 90 17.00 -0.66 23.57
N HIS A 91 16.22 -0.68 22.49
CA HIS A 91 16.70 -0.83 21.13
C HIS A 91 15.88 0.03 20.17
N GLU A 92 16.38 0.23 18.96
CA GLU A 92 15.73 1.03 17.92
C GLU A 92 14.31 0.52 17.62
N PRO A 93 13.31 1.42 17.46
CA PRO A 93 11.97 1.06 17.05
C PRO A 93 11.92 0.28 15.73
N ILE A 94 10.93 -0.60 15.61
CA ILE A 94 10.58 -1.31 14.38
C ILE A 94 9.41 -0.58 13.74
N VAL A 95 9.46 -0.36 12.44
CA VAL A 95 8.27 -0.06 11.63
C VAL A 95 7.94 -1.32 10.82
N PHE A 96 6.78 -1.90 11.12
CA PHE A 96 6.29 -3.10 10.46
C PHE A 96 5.47 -2.73 9.23
N LEU A 97 5.71 -3.43 8.12
CA LEU A 97 5.08 -3.20 6.83
C LEU A 97 4.40 -4.49 6.37
N THR A 98 3.07 -4.49 6.44
CA THR A 98 2.24 -5.64 6.04
C THR A 98 2.26 -5.88 4.52
N GLY A 99 1.92 -7.12 4.16
CA GLY A 99 1.83 -7.62 2.80
C GLY A 99 0.53 -7.29 2.07
N GLY A 100 0.14 -8.17 1.15
CA GLY A 100 -0.96 -7.96 0.20
C GLY A 100 -0.43 -7.73 -1.22
N PRO A 101 -0.58 -6.52 -1.82
CA PRO A 101 -1.08 -5.27 -1.24
C PRO A 101 -2.57 -5.30 -0.88
N GLY A 102 -3.03 -4.33 -0.10
CA GLY A 102 -4.45 -4.19 0.25
C GLY A 102 -4.87 -4.85 1.56
N GLN A 103 -4.01 -5.68 2.15
CA GLN A 103 -4.28 -6.33 3.43
C GLN A 103 -4.13 -5.32 4.58
N PRO A 104 -5.12 -5.19 5.48
CA PRO A 104 -4.97 -4.39 6.71
C PRO A 104 -3.84 -4.93 7.59
N THR A 105 -3.37 -4.12 8.52
CA THR A 105 -2.36 -4.56 9.51
C THR A 105 -2.95 -5.32 10.69
N ASP A 106 -4.22 -5.70 10.62
CA ASP A 106 -4.93 -6.42 11.69
C ASP A 106 -4.77 -5.68 13.03
N ILE A 107 -5.20 -4.42 13.04
CA ILE A 107 -5.29 -3.53 14.22
C ILE A 107 -6.74 -3.09 14.45
N GLY A 108 -7.71 -3.91 14.02
CA GLY A 108 -9.12 -3.58 13.90
C GLY A 108 -9.87 -3.59 15.22
N ASP A 109 -9.56 -4.56 16.08
CA ASP A 109 -10.23 -4.86 17.34
C ASP A 109 -9.27 -5.44 18.39
N ARG A 110 -9.79 -6.10 19.43
CA ARG A 110 -8.98 -6.61 20.55
C ARG A 110 -8.27 -7.93 20.21
N GLU A 111 -8.88 -8.80 19.41
CA GLU A 111 -8.31 -10.12 19.07
C GLU A 111 -7.05 -9.93 18.22
N ASP A 112 -7.14 -9.04 17.24
CA ASP A 112 -6.04 -8.49 16.45
C ASP A 112 -4.85 -8.03 17.32
N ILE A 113 -5.13 -7.26 18.36
CA ILE A 113 -4.09 -6.71 19.25
C ILE A 113 -3.49 -7.78 20.16
N GLU A 114 -4.27 -8.77 20.61
CA GLU A 114 -3.75 -9.92 21.34
C GLU A 114 -2.80 -10.75 20.45
N ALA A 115 -3.15 -10.95 19.17
CA ALA A 115 -2.29 -11.63 18.19
C ALA A 115 -0.97 -10.88 17.95
N TRP A 116 -1.01 -9.55 17.86
CA TRP A 116 0.20 -8.72 17.78
C TRP A 116 1.11 -8.88 19.00
N TRP A 117 0.56 -8.85 20.21
CA TRP A 117 1.35 -9.05 21.42
C TRP A 117 1.98 -10.45 21.48
N GLN A 118 1.26 -11.47 21.01
CA GLN A 118 1.80 -12.82 20.87
C GLN A 118 2.96 -12.84 19.88
N PHE A 119 2.76 -12.29 18.68
CA PHE A 119 3.80 -12.19 17.65
C PHE A 119 5.07 -11.49 18.15
N ILE A 120 4.92 -10.36 18.84
CA ILE A 120 6.05 -9.61 19.42
C ILE A 120 6.75 -10.43 20.51
N SER A 121 5.99 -11.13 21.36
CA SER A 121 6.54 -11.90 22.49
C SER A 121 7.26 -13.18 22.05
N ASP A 122 6.83 -13.79 20.94
CA ASP A 122 7.46 -14.98 20.37
C ASP A 122 8.81 -14.67 19.69
N GLN A 123 9.09 -13.39 19.44
CA GLN A 123 10.28 -12.92 18.73
C GLN A 123 11.23 -12.22 19.70
N ASN A 124 12.18 -12.96 20.29
CA ASN A 124 13.14 -12.45 21.29
C ASN A 124 13.84 -11.13 20.91
N TRP A 125 14.09 -10.89 19.61
CA TRP A 125 14.78 -9.69 19.12
C TRP A 125 13.90 -8.44 19.08
N MET A 126 12.57 -8.60 19.14
CA MET A 126 11.59 -7.51 19.20
C MET A 126 11.37 -7.01 20.63
N ILE A 127 11.69 -7.83 21.64
CA ILE A 127 11.54 -7.46 23.05
C ILE A 127 12.38 -6.20 23.37
N GLY A 128 11.74 -5.20 23.98
CA GLY A 128 12.39 -3.92 24.33
C GLY A 128 12.48 -2.92 23.17
N ARG A 129 11.82 -3.18 22.04
CA ARG A 129 11.62 -2.22 20.94
C ARG A 129 10.20 -1.69 20.95
N ARG A 130 10.03 -0.44 20.54
CA ARG A 130 8.71 0.04 20.09
C ARG A 130 8.40 -0.62 18.76
N VAL A 131 7.18 -1.12 18.58
CA VAL A 131 6.72 -1.66 17.29
C VAL A 131 5.64 -0.75 16.75
N VAL A 132 5.94 -0.07 15.65
CA VAL A 132 5.04 0.85 14.96
C VAL A 132 4.38 0.10 13.82
N VAL A 133 3.06 0.06 13.85
CA VAL A 133 2.21 -0.58 12.86
C VAL A 133 1.31 0.50 12.25
N VAL A 134 1.28 0.55 10.92
CA VAL A 134 0.58 1.58 10.16
C VAL A 134 -0.36 0.90 9.18
N ASP A 135 -1.66 1.17 9.29
CA ASP A 135 -2.56 0.90 8.18
C ASP A 135 -2.19 1.85 7.04
N GLN A 136 -1.65 1.29 5.96
CA GLN A 136 -1.26 2.04 4.77
C GLN A 136 -2.43 2.83 4.17
N ARG A 137 -2.12 3.77 3.27
CA ARG A 137 -3.15 4.54 2.57
C ARG A 137 -4.18 3.64 1.89
N GLY A 138 -5.47 3.91 2.07
CA GLY A 138 -6.54 3.16 1.41
C GLY A 138 -7.01 1.89 2.12
N ILE A 139 -6.32 1.42 3.16
CA ILE A 139 -6.61 0.13 3.82
C ILE A 139 -6.93 0.29 5.31
N GLY A 140 -7.46 -0.78 5.91
CA GLY A 140 -7.71 -0.86 7.35
C GLY A 140 -8.49 0.33 7.91
N LYS A 141 -7.98 0.95 8.98
CA LYS A 141 -8.58 2.11 9.66
C LYS A 141 -8.20 3.46 9.02
N SER A 142 -7.25 3.47 8.07
CA SER A 142 -6.86 4.69 7.36
C SER A 142 -7.95 5.21 6.43
N ILE A 143 -7.99 6.53 6.24
CA ILE A 143 -9.07 7.25 5.56
C ILE A 143 -8.47 8.07 4.41
N PRO A 144 -9.03 8.01 3.19
CA PRO A 144 -10.22 7.25 2.81
C PRO A 144 -9.91 5.75 2.64
N ARG A 145 -10.92 4.91 2.90
CA ARG A 145 -10.83 3.47 2.61
C ARG A 145 -11.19 3.20 1.15
N LEU A 146 -10.35 2.48 0.44
CA LEU A 146 -10.63 1.98 -0.92
C LEU A 146 -11.52 0.72 -0.90
N SER A 147 -12.55 0.73 -0.06
CA SER A 147 -13.44 -0.43 0.08
C SER A 147 -14.41 -0.54 -1.10
N CYS A 148 -14.37 -1.71 -1.75
CA CYS A 148 -15.30 -2.09 -2.81
C CYS A 148 -16.38 -3.07 -2.34
N SER A 149 -16.44 -3.43 -1.06
CA SER A 149 -17.31 -4.51 -0.57
C SER A 149 -18.79 -4.32 -0.91
N ARG A 150 -19.29 -3.06 -0.91
CA ARG A 150 -20.67 -2.75 -1.31
C ARG A 150 -21.00 -3.01 -2.78
N TYR A 151 -19.96 -3.09 -3.62
CA TYR A 151 -20.08 -3.40 -5.05
C TYR A 151 -19.90 -4.87 -5.33
N PHE A 152 -19.13 -5.56 -4.48
CA PHE A 152 -18.77 -6.95 -4.69
C PHE A 152 -19.85 -7.87 -4.15
N LYS A 153 -20.27 -8.81 -4.97
CA LYS A 153 -21.12 -9.92 -4.51
C LYS A 153 -20.26 -11.17 -4.38
N ALA A 154 -20.30 -11.78 -3.19
CA ALA A 154 -19.53 -13.00 -2.90
C ALA A 154 -19.79 -14.10 -3.94
N ASP A 155 -21.05 -14.28 -4.35
CA ASP A 155 -21.41 -15.28 -5.35
C ASP A 155 -20.75 -15.02 -6.71
N HIS A 156 -20.58 -13.76 -7.10
CA HIS A 156 -19.94 -13.43 -8.37
C HIS A 156 -18.45 -13.73 -8.36
N TRP A 157 -17.76 -13.38 -7.28
CA TRP A 157 -16.32 -13.60 -7.11
C TRP A 157 -15.94 -15.04 -6.82
N ASN A 158 -16.90 -15.85 -6.33
CA ASN A 158 -16.72 -17.28 -6.11
C ASN A 158 -17.35 -18.13 -7.23
N SER A 159 -17.84 -17.53 -8.31
CA SER A 159 -18.49 -18.23 -9.42
C SER A 159 -19.64 -19.16 -8.98
N ILE A 160 -20.42 -18.73 -7.98
CA ILE A 160 -21.54 -19.48 -7.39
C ILE A 160 -22.84 -19.17 -8.14
N SER A 161 -23.56 -20.23 -8.50
CA SER A 161 -24.90 -20.19 -9.07
C SER A 161 -25.87 -20.98 -8.19
N LEU A 162 -27.10 -20.47 -8.06
CA LEU A 162 -28.21 -21.15 -7.40
C LEU A 162 -29.01 -22.06 -8.37
N SER A 163 -28.67 -22.03 -9.66
CA SER A 163 -29.32 -22.85 -10.68
C SER A 163 -28.30 -23.42 -11.66
N VAL A 164 -28.47 -24.70 -12.01
CA VAL A 164 -27.63 -25.42 -12.98
C VAL A 164 -27.77 -24.81 -14.38
N ASP A 165 -28.97 -24.34 -14.73
CA ASP A 165 -29.30 -23.84 -16.07
C ASP A 165 -29.02 -22.33 -16.24
N ALA A 166 -28.46 -21.67 -15.23
CA ALA A 166 -28.19 -20.24 -15.31
C ALA A 166 -26.96 -19.96 -16.19
N GLU A 167 -27.17 -19.26 -17.30
CA GLU A 167 -26.10 -18.72 -18.14
C GLU A 167 -25.55 -17.42 -17.52
N ILE A 168 -24.61 -17.55 -16.59
CA ILE A 168 -23.99 -16.41 -15.89
C ILE A 168 -22.57 -16.18 -16.42
N SER A 169 -22.28 -14.96 -16.85
CA SER A 169 -20.91 -14.51 -17.12
C SER A 169 -20.32 -13.84 -15.88
N PHE A 170 -19.74 -14.65 -14.98
CA PHE A 170 -19.10 -14.16 -13.75
C PHE A 170 -17.99 -13.14 -14.03
N ASP A 171 -17.18 -13.40 -15.06
CA ASP A 171 -16.18 -12.47 -15.59
C ASP A 171 -16.73 -11.08 -15.90
N LYS A 172 -17.89 -11.02 -16.57
CA LYS A 172 -18.53 -9.74 -16.90
C LYS A 172 -19.03 -9.06 -15.62
N LEU A 173 -19.66 -9.81 -14.72
CA LEU A 173 -20.17 -9.29 -13.45
C LEU A 173 -19.04 -8.70 -12.60
N MET A 174 -17.95 -9.45 -12.39
CA MET A 174 -16.78 -8.96 -11.66
C MET A 174 -16.19 -7.69 -12.30
N ARG A 175 -16.08 -7.64 -13.64
CA ARG A 175 -15.61 -6.42 -14.34
C ARG A 175 -16.54 -5.23 -14.11
N ASP A 176 -17.85 -5.42 -14.23
CA ASP A 176 -18.83 -4.35 -13.99
C ASP A 176 -18.75 -3.83 -12.54
N GLU A 177 -18.57 -4.73 -11.57
CA GLU A 177 -18.42 -4.38 -10.16
C GLU A 177 -17.13 -3.60 -9.87
N VAL A 178 -16.01 -4.00 -10.45
CA VAL A 178 -14.73 -3.26 -10.35
C VAL A 178 -14.86 -1.87 -10.98
N VAL A 179 -15.51 -1.75 -12.14
CA VAL A 179 -15.76 -0.45 -12.79
C VAL A 179 -16.68 0.43 -11.95
N ALA A 180 -17.72 -0.14 -11.35
CA ALA A 180 -18.63 0.57 -10.45
C ALA A 180 -17.90 1.07 -9.21
N CYS A 181 -17.05 0.23 -8.59
CA CYS A 181 -16.24 0.65 -7.46
C CYS A 181 -15.28 1.78 -7.82
N ARG A 182 -14.49 1.60 -8.90
CA ARG A 182 -13.56 2.61 -9.39
C ARG A 182 -14.25 3.95 -9.63
N SER A 183 -15.38 3.94 -10.34
CA SER A 183 -16.13 5.17 -10.66
C SER A 183 -16.61 5.87 -9.40
N ALA A 184 -17.05 5.11 -8.40
CA ALA A 184 -17.51 5.67 -7.14
C ALA A 184 -16.39 6.20 -6.24
N LEU A 185 -15.21 5.59 -6.27
CA LEU A 185 -14.04 6.13 -5.57
C LEU A 185 -13.61 7.46 -6.21
N ILE A 186 -13.53 7.52 -7.55
CA ILE A 186 -13.23 8.75 -8.29
C ILE A 186 -14.28 9.83 -8.01
N ALA A 187 -15.57 9.48 -7.97
CA ALA A 187 -16.65 10.42 -7.66
C ALA A 187 -16.58 11.00 -6.23
N LYS A 188 -15.90 10.32 -5.30
CA LYS A 188 -15.59 10.85 -3.96
C LYS A 188 -14.39 11.80 -3.94
N GLY A 189 -13.77 12.07 -5.09
CA GLY A 189 -12.59 12.90 -5.21
C GLY A 189 -11.27 12.18 -4.90
N ILE A 190 -11.30 10.84 -4.76
CA ILE A 190 -10.10 10.05 -4.44
C ILE A 190 -9.21 9.94 -5.68
N ASP A 191 -7.95 10.34 -5.54
CA ASP A 191 -6.97 10.19 -6.61
C ASP A 191 -6.33 8.80 -6.60
N LEU A 192 -6.93 7.87 -7.34
CA LEU A 192 -6.46 6.48 -7.41
C LEU A 192 -5.00 6.33 -7.88
N PHE A 193 -4.42 7.32 -8.57
CA PHE A 193 -3.01 7.28 -8.95
C PHE A 193 -2.05 7.46 -7.77
N ALA A 194 -2.54 7.96 -6.64
CA ALA A 194 -1.75 8.20 -5.45
C ALA A 194 -1.68 7.00 -4.49
N TYR A 195 -2.41 5.92 -4.77
CA TYR A 195 -2.40 4.70 -3.93
C TYR A 195 -1.41 3.69 -4.52
N ASN A 196 -0.12 4.01 -4.35
CA ASN A 196 1.00 3.30 -4.93
C ASN A 196 2.14 3.12 -3.90
N THR A 197 3.17 2.34 -4.26
CA THR A 197 4.29 2.02 -3.36
C THR A 197 5.12 3.25 -2.98
N THR A 198 5.40 4.15 -3.93
CA THR A 198 6.21 5.37 -3.68
C THR A 198 5.55 6.28 -2.65
N GLU A 199 4.25 6.50 -2.77
CA GLU A 199 3.52 7.32 -1.80
C GLU A 199 3.39 6.62 -0.44
N ASN A 200 3.27 5.28 -0.40
CA ASN A 200 3.36 4.52 0.85
C ASN A 200 4.73 4.67 1.52
N ALA A 201 5.83 4.66 0.76
CA ALA A 201 7.17 4.85 1.32
C ALA A 201 7.34 6.22 1.96
N ALA A 202 6.84 7.28 1.31
CA ALA A 202 6.83 8.63 1.85
C ALA A 202 5.97 8.75 3.12
N ASP A 203 4.81 8.10 3.14
CA ASP A 203 3.95 8.02 4.33
C ASP A 203 4.66 7.40 5.54
N ILE A 204 5.43 6.34 5.32
CA ILE A 204 6.19 5.67 6.37
C ILE A 204 7.31 6.56 6.93
N ASP A 205 7.99 7.33 6.07
CA ASP A 205 8.97 8.32 6.53
C ASP A 205 8.32 9.48 7.30
N ASP A 206 7.13 9.93 6.89
CA ASP A 206 6.36 10.94 7.61
C ASP A 206 5.92 10.43 8.99
N VAL A 207 5.47 9.18 9.11
CA VAL A 207 5.17 8.55 10.40
C VAL A 207 6.41 8.51 11.30
N ARG A 208 7.56 8.10 10.75
CA ARG A 208 8.83 8.09 11.48
C ARG A 208 9.18 9.47 12.01
N LYS A 209 9.13 10.50 11.16
CA LYS A 209 9.43 11.89 11.53
C LYS A 209 8.47 12.40 12.60
N ALA A 210 7.17 12.19 12.42
CA ALA A 210 6.13 12.65 13.34
C ALA A 210 6.21 11.97 14.72
N LEU A 211 6.69 10.72 14.79
CA LEU A 211 6.96 10.00 16.03
C LEU A 211 8.33 10.31 16.65
N GLY A 212 9.13 11.19 16.03
CA GLY A 212 10.46 11.58 16.52
C GLY A 212 11.51 10.47 16.42
N ILE A 213 11.30 9.48 15.54
CA ILE A 213 12.17 8.31 15.44
C ILE A 213 13.40 8.65 14.60
N LYS A 214 14.58 8.69 15.25
CA LYS A 214 15.85 9.06 14.60
C LYS A 214 16.60 7.87 14.01
N LYS A 215 16.45 6.70 14.61
CA LYS A 215 17.10 5.45 14.20
C LYS A 215 16.10 4.32 14.35
N TRP A 216 16.00 3.45 13.34
CA TRP A 216 14.88 2.53 13.20
C TRP A 216 15.25 1.28 12.41
N VAL A 217 14.38 0.27 12.51
CA VAL A 217 14.45 -0.99 11.78
C VAL A 217 13.20 -1.11 10.92
N LEU A 218 13.37 -1.45 9.64
CA LEU A 218 12.25 -1.82 8.78
C LEU A 218 12.00 -3.32 8.87
N TYR A 219 10.74 -3.73 9.04
CA TYR A 219 10.35 -5.13 8.92
C TYR A 219 9.20 -5.24 7.92
N GLY A 220 9.51 -5.67 6.69
CA GLY A 220 8.51 -5.93 5.66
C GLY A 220 8.24 -7.42 5.47
N VAL A 221 6.98 -7.76 5.20
CA VAL A 221 6.54 -9.11 4.82
C VAL A 221 5.80 -9.04 3.49
N SER A 222 6.10 -9.95 2.55
CA SER A 222 5.43 -10.01 1.25
C SER A 222 5.46 -8.66 0.52
N TYR A 223 4.35 -8.08 0.06
CA TYR A 223 4.31 -6.72 -0.54
C TYR A 223 4.96 -5.65 0.35
N GLY A 224 4.90 -5.78 1.67
CA GLY A 224 5.56 -4.87 2.62
C GLY A 224 7.08 -4.83 2.47
N THR A 225 7.70 -5.89 1.91
CA THR A 225 9.12 -5.84 1.53
C THR A 225 9.39 -4.89 0.37
N ARG A 226 8.45 -4.78 -0.59
CA ARG A 226 8.55 -3.80 -1.68
C ARG A 226 8.44 -2.38 -1.15
N VAL A 227 7.53 -2.15 -0.21
CA VAL A 227 7.42 -0.86 0.51
C VAL A 227 8.72 -0.58 1.27
N ALA A 228 9.27 -1.55 2.00
CA ALA A 228 10.52 -1.40 2.74
C ALA A 228 11.70 -1.05 1.81
N LEU A 229 11.81 -1.72 0.65
CA LEU A 229 12.83 -1.43 -0.35
C LEU A 229 12.67 -0.03 -0.94
N GLU A 230 11.44 0.42 -1.19
CA GLU A 230 11.16 1.77 -1.67
C GLU A 230 11.53 2.83 -0.60
N VAL A 231 11.21 2.58 0.68
CA VAL A 231 11.65 3.43 1.79
C VAL A 231 13.17 3.51 1.87
N MET A 232 13.87 2.38 1.72
CA MET A 232 15.34 2.36 1.71
C MET A 232 15.92 3.13 0.52
N ASN A 233 15.21 3.18 -0.62
CA ASN A 233 15.64 3.89 -1.82
C ASN A 233 15.43 5.41 -1.70
N GLU A 234 14.25 5.83 -1.26
CA GLU A 234 13.82 7.23 -1.28
C GLU A 234 14.02 7.97 0.06
N HIS A 235 14.02 7.23 1.18
CA HIS A 235 14.06 7.75 2.55
C HIS A 235 15.02 6.98 3.47
N PRO A 236 16.31 6.85 3.11
CA PRO A 236 17.26 5.99 3.82
C PRO A 236 17.63 6.46 5.25
N GLU A 237 17.27 7.68 5.63
CA GLU A 237 17.77 8.32 6.84
C GLU A 237 17.41 7.56 8.12
N GLY A 238 18.45 7.23 8.89
CA GLY A 238 18.31 6.58 10.20
C GLY A 238 17.99 5.08 10.13
N ILE A 239 17.81 4.48 8.95
CA ILE A 239 17.59 3.04 8.84
C ILE A 239 18.86 2.32 9.31
N SER A 240 18.72 1.50 10.34
CA SER A 240 19.83 0.79 10.98
C SER A 240 19.91 -0.68 10.62
N ALA A 241 18.76 -1.27 10.30
CA ALA A 241 18.64 -2.63 9.80
C ALA A 241 17.32 -2.76 9.04
N SER A 242 17.22 -3.79 8.22
CA SER A 242 15.98 -4.22 7.59
C SER A 242 15.82 -5.74 7.66
N ILE A 243 14.59 -6.19 7.84
CA ILE A 243 14.16 -7.58 7.70
C ILE A 243 13.16 -7.61 6.55
N LEU A 244 13.46 -8.41 5.54
CA LEU A 244 12.62 -8.59 4.36
C LEU A 244 12.23 -10.06 4.28
N ASP A 245 11.01 -10.39 4.70
CA ASP A 245 10.47 -11.74 4.66
C ASP A 245 9.63 -11.95 3.40
N SER A 246 9.96 -12.98 2.61
CA SER A 246 9.28 -13.30 1.35
C SER A 246 9.30 -12.13 0.34
N VAL A 247 10.53 -11.76 -0.06
CA VAL A 247 10.87 -10.53 -0.77
C VAL A 247 10.16 -10.40 -2.13
N LEU A 248 9.53 -9.24 -2.35
CA LEU A 248 9.06 -8.74 -3.64
C LEU A 248 9.99 -7.62 -4.14
N PRO A 249 10.89 -7.88 -5.10
CA PRO A 249 11.83 -6.88 -5.60
C PRO A 249 11.16 -5.70 -6.33
N LEU A 250 11.85 -4.54 -6.35
CA LEU A 250 11.34 -3.31 -6.96
C LEU A 250 11.22 -3.37 -8.49
N ASP A 251 12.06 -4.15 -9.15
CA ASP A 251 12.17 -4.28 -10.61
C ASP A 251 11.28 -5.38 -11.20
N ILE A 252 10.54 -6.11 -10.35
CA ILE A 252 9.67 -7.20 -10.77
C ILE A 252 8.21 -6.73 -10.93
N ASP A 253 7.62 -7.09 -12.07
CA ASP A 253 6.17 -7.06 -12.29
C ASP A 253 5.60 -8.43 -11.88
N TYR A 254 5.12 -8.52 -10.64
CA TYR A 254 4.72 -9.82 -10.06
C TYR A 254 3.57 -10.47 -10.84
N LEU A 255 2.63 -9.67 -11.39
CA LEU A 255 1.53 -10.17 -12.21
C LEU A 255 2.01 -10.88 -13.48
N LYS A 256 3.19 -10.53 -14.01
CA LYS A 256 3.78 -11.20 -15.18
C LYS A 256 4.61 -12.42 -14.82
N GLU A 257 5.10 -12.51 -13.58
CA GLU A 257 5.98 -13.59 -13.15
C GLU A 257 5.24 -14.77 -12.50
N ASP A 258 3.96 -14.61 -12.14
CA ASP A 258 3.14 -15.64 -11.47
C ASP A 258 3.20 -17.01 -12.17
N GLY A 259 3.02 -17.06 -13.50
CA GLY A 259 3.06 -18.32 -14.24
C GLY A 259 4.42 -19.04 -14.14
N LYS A 260 5.53 -18.30 -14.24
CA LYS A 260 6.88 -18.88 -14.09
C LYS A 260 7.15 -19.33 -12.65
N ASN A 261 6.66 -18.56 -11.68
CA ASN A 261 6.78 -18.87 -10.26
C ASN A 261 6.02 -20.14 -9.90
N LEU A 262 4.78 -20.30 -10.39
CA LEU A 262 4.00 -21.52 -10.24
C LEU A 262 4.75 -22.72 -10.83
N ASP A 263 5.21 -22.59 -12.08
CA ASP A 263 5.97 -23.65 -12.75
C ASP A 263 7.21 -24.06 -11.95
N ARG A 264 7.91 -23.09 -11.34
CA ARG A 264 9.05 -23.35 -10.46
C ARG A 264 8.62 -24.07 -9.18
N SER A 265 7.56 -23.61 -8.52
CA SER A 265 7.03 -24.21 -7.28
C SER A 265 6.61 -25.66 -7.50
N LEU A 266 5.89 -25.96 -8.58
CA LEU A 266 5.49 -27.33 -8.92
C LEU A 266 6.69 -28.24 -9.17
N ARG A 267 7.74 -27.75 -9.86
CA ARG A 267 8.99 -28.52 -10.06
C ARG A 267 9.71 -28.80 -8.73
N LEU A 268 9.75 -27.84 -7.82
CA LEU A 268 10.39 -28.01 -6.51
C LEU A 268 9.60 -29.01 -5.66
N LEU A 269 8.28 -28.90 -5.63
CA LEU A 269 7.38 -29.83 -4.95
C LEU A 269 7.55 -31.26 -5.49
N GLU A 270 7.55 -31.43 -6.81
CA GLU A 270 7.76 -32.74 -7.43
C GLU A 270 9.14 -33.32 -7.06
N ARG A 271 10.21 -32.53 -7.14
CA ARG A 271 11.56 -32.95 -6.74
C ARG A 271 11.61 -33.45 -5.29
N ASP A 272 10.96 -32.74 -4.37
CA ASP A 272 10.97 -33.11 -2.95
C ASP A 272 10.06 -34.32 -2.67
N CYS A 273 8.90 -34.38 -3.34
CA CYS A 273 7.99 -35.51 -3.30
C CYS A 273 8.65 -36.80 -3.79
N GLN A 274 9.50 -36.76 -4.84
CA GLN A 274 10.21 -37.92 -5.39
C GLN A 274 11.13 -38.65 -4.40
N LYS A 275 11.38 -38.06 -3.22
CA LYS A 275 12.06 -38.74 -2.09
C LYS A 275 11.17 -39.78 -1.40
N SER A 276 9.86 -39.78 -1.67
CA SER A 276 8.87 -40.73 -1.17
C SER A 276 8.47 -41.76 -2.23
N LYS A 277 8.13 -42.98 -1.80
CA LYS A 277 7.75 -44.10 -2.69
C LYS A 277 6.43 -43.88 -3.43
N ASN A 278 5.54 -43.03 -2.90
CA ASN A 278 4.18 -42.82 -3.44
C ASN A 278 4.02 -41.48 -4.17
N CYS A 279 5.11 -40.93 -4.70
CA CYS A 279 5.08 -39.63 -5.34
C CYS A 279 4.43 -39.66 -6.74
N MET A 280 3.55 -38.70 -7.01
CA MET A 280 3.06 -38.44 -8.36
C MET A 280 4.15 -37.78 -9.20
N ARG A 281 4.33 -38.25 -10.44
CA ARG A 281 5.23 -37.64 -11.44
C ARG A 281 4.46 -36.78 -12.42
N GLY A 282 5.14 -35.82 -13.05
CA GLY A 282 4.57 -34.96 -14.07
C GLY A 282 3.57 -33.95 -13.51
N LEU A 283 3.82 -33.43 -12.29
CA LEU A 283 2.87 -32.55 -11.61
C LEU A 283 2.55 -31.30 -12.43
N GLY A 284 3.58 -30.65 -13.00
CA GLY A 284 3.39 -29.48 -13.85
C GLY A 284 2.58 -29.77 -15.11
N ASP A 285 2.78 -30.94 -15.74
CA ASP A 285 2.02 -31.34 -16.92
C ASP A 285 0.56 -31.67 -16.57
N ALA A 286 0.34 -32.33 -15.44
CA ALA A 286 -1.00 -32.61 -14.92
C ALA A 286 -1.77 -31.30 -14.66
N VAL A 287 -1.17 -30.33 -13.96
CA VAL A 287 -1.78 -29.01 -13.71
C VAL A 287 -2.14 -28.33 -15.03
N ARG A 288 -1.21 -28.25 -15.99
CA ARG A 288 -1.48 -27.63 -17.31
C ARG A 288 -2.59 -28.35 -18.09
N ALA A 289 -2.64 -29.68 -18.02
CA ALA A 289 -3.68 -30.46 -18.69
C ALA A 289 -5.06 -30.21 -18.07
N ILE A 290 -5.14 -30.19 -16.73
CA ILE A 290 -6.38 -29.91 -15.99
C ILE A 290 -6.88 -28.49 -16.29
N VAL A 291 -6.01 -27.48 -16.24
CA VAL A 291 -6.38 -26.09 -16.60
C VAL A 291 -6.97 -26.03 -18.01
N LYS A 292 -6.29 -26.61 -19.02
CA LYS A 292 -6.79 -26.64 -20.40
C LYS A 292 -8.12 -27.37 -20.56
N GLN A 293 -8.36 -28.39 -19.74
CA GLN A 293 -9.63 -29.11 -19.73
C GLN A 293 -10.74 -28.25 -19.13
N LEU A 294 -10.49 -27.64 -17.96
CA LEU A 294 -11.45 -26.80 -17.25
C LEU A 294 -11.75 -25.50 -18.00
N ASP A 295 -10.81 -24.95 -18.76
CA ASP A 295 -11.05 -23.78 -19.63
C ASP A 295 -11.99 -24.12 -20.80
N LYS A 296 -11.95 -25.36 -21.30
CA LYS A 296 -12.85 -25.83 -22.37
C LYS A 296 -14.21 -26.25 -21.84
N GLN A 297 -14.22 -26.90 -20.69
CA GLN A 297 -15.41 -27.45 -20.07
C GLN A 297 -15.28 -27.34 -18.55
N PRO A 298 -15.70 -26.19 -17.97
CA PRO A 298 -15.75 -26.01 -16.53
C PRO A 298 -16.60 -27.09 -15.88
N VAL A 299 -16.17 -27.58 -14.73
CA VAL A 299 -16.91 -28.60 -13.97
C VAL A 299 -17.86 -27.91 -13.01
N LEU A 300 -19.11 -28.36 -12.97
CA LEU A 300 -20.07 -27.92 -11.97
C LEU A 300 -19.93 -28.76 -10.71
N LEU A 301 -19.48 -28.15 -9.63
CA LEU A 301 -19.46 -28.76 -8.31
C LEU A 301 -20.70 -28.34 -7.53
N ARG A 302 -21.31 -29.27 -6.81
CA ARG A 302 -22.38 -28.98 -5.85
C ARG A 302 -21.76 -28.90 -4.47
N SER A 303 -21.92 -27.78 -3.76
CA SER A 303 -21.61 -27.70 -2.34
C SER A 303 -22.69 -28.42 -1.54
N ASP A 304 -22.27 -29.18 -0.54
CA ASP A 304 -23.17 -29.87 0.39
C ASP A 304 -22.96 -29.28 1.79
N ASP A 305 -23.55 -28.11 2.02
CA ASP A 305 -23.41 -27.36 3.28
C ASP A 305 -24.35 -27.89 4.39
N GLY A 306 -24.77 -29.16 4.27
CA GLY A 306 -25.65 -29.87 5.21
C GLY A 306 -27.12 -29.95 4.79
N GLU A 307 -27.90 -30.82 5.46
CA GLU A 307 -29.26 -31.24 5.07
C GLU A 307 -30.29 -30.11 4.88
N ASN A 308 -30.07 -28.93 5.45
CA ASN A 308 -31.03 -27.81 5.42
C ASN A 308 -30.53 -26.59 4.63
N ALA A 309 -29.33 -26.62 4.04
CA ALA A 309 -28.84 -25.53 3.22
C ALA A 309 -29.34 -25.66 1.77
N PRO A 310 -29.74 -24.55 1.10
CA PRO A 310 -30.06 -24.61 -0.32
C PRO A 310 -28.81 -25.07 -1.09
N ALA A 311 -29.00 -26.00 -2.02
CA ALA A 311 -27.91 -26.50 -2.85
C ALA A 311 -27.25 -25.34 -3.61
N GLN A 312 -25.95 -25.17 -3.42
CA GLN A 312 -25.14 -24.22 -4.17
C GLN A 312 -24.33 -24.95 -5.22
N TYR A 313 -24.16 -24.33 -6.38
CA TYR A 313 -23.37 -24.87 -7.46
C TYR A 313 -22.26 -23.91 -7.81
N ARG A 314 -21.04 -24.40 -7.95
CA ARG A 314 -19.88 -23.61 -8.38
C ARG A 314 -19.33 -24.18 -9.67
N TYR A 315 -19.25 -23.34 -10.69
CA TYR A 315 -18.46 -23.67 -11.87
C TYR A 315 -16.98 -23.48 -11.53
N VAL A 316 -16.19 -24.53 -11.73
CA VAL A 316 -14.74 -24.49 -11.53
C VAL A 316 -14.07 -24.42 -12.90
N SER A 317 -13.56 -23.23 -13.22
CA SER A 317 -12.74 -22.97 -14.40
C SER A 317 -11.27 -23.36 -14.17
N GLY A 318 -10.44 -23.26 -15.22
CA GLY A 318 -9.00 -23.41 -15.07
C GLY A 318 -8.40 -22.34 -14.16
N ALA A 319 -8.94 -21.11 -14.18
CA ALA A 319 -8.53 -20.03 -13.29
C ALA A 319 -8.88 -20.34 -11.82
N ASP A 320 -10.10 -20.82 -11.54
CA ASP A 320 -10.50 -21.25 -10.19
C ASP A 320 -9.59 -22.37 -9.66
N PHE A 321 -9.22 -23.32 -10.52
CA PHE A 321 -8.31 -24.40 -10.14
C PHE A 321 -6.90 -23.89 -9.82
N LEU A 322 -6.38 -22.92 -10.58
CA LEU A 322 -5.08 -22.30 -10.29
C LEU A 322 -5.09 -21.54 -8.96
N GLU A 323 -6.17 -20.83 -8.65
CA GLU A 323 -6.34 -20.14 -7.38
C GLU A 323 -6.35 -21.12 -6.20
N LEU A 324 -7.04 -22.25 -6.34
CA LEU A 324 -7.01 -23.34 -5.35
C LEU A 324 -5.58 -23.86 -5.14
N ILE A 325 -4.86 -24.14 -6.23
CA ILE A 325 -3.47 -24.61 -6.16
C ILE A 325 -2.58 -23.57 -5.48
N PHE A 326 -2.75 -22.28 -5.79
CA PHE A 326 -2.02 -21.22 -5.12
C PHE A 326 -2.25 -21.24 -3.61
N GLY A 327 -3.51 -21.31 -3.15
CA GLY A 327 -3.85 -21.40 -1.73
C GLY A 327 -3.23 -22.61 -1.03
N LEU A 328 -3.23 -23.78 -1.68
CA LEU A 328 -2.60 -25.00 -1.15
C LEU A 328 -1.07 -24.95 -1.09
N LEU A 329 -0.44 -24.07 -1.87
CA LEU A 329 1.01 -23.89 -1.90
C LEU A 329 1.48 -22.72 -1.02
N TYR A 330 0.56 -21.89 -0.52
CA TYR A 330 0.88 -20.67 0.22
C TYR A 330 1.39 -20.96 1.63
N ASP A 331 0.77 -21.92 2.32
CA ASP A 331 1.20 -22.39 3.63
C ASP A 331 1.26 -23.93 3.65
N ARG A 332 2.16 -24.47 4.48
CA ARG A 332 2.15 -25.91 4.77
C ARG A 332 1.04 -26.13 5.79
N TYR A 333 -0.06 -26.75 5.37
CA TYR A 333 -0.99 -27.30 6.35
C TYR A 333 -0.21 -28.19 7.34
N PRO A 334 -0.34 -27.95 8.66
CA PRO A 334 0.40 -28.69 9.69
C PRO A 334 0.06 -30.18 9.74
#